data_AF-A0A072UKZ4-F1
#
_entry.id   AF-A0A072UKZ4-F1
#
_cell.length_a   1.000
_cell.length_b   1.000
_cell.length_c   1.000
_cell.angle_alpha   90.00
_cell.angle_beta   90.00
_cell.angle_gamma   90.00
#
_symmetry.space_group_name_H-M   'P 1'
#
loop_
_entity.id
_entity.type
_entity.pdbx_description
1 polymer ?
#
loop_
_entity_poly.entity_id
_entity_poly.type
_entity_poly.pdbx_seq_one_letter_code
_entity_poly.pdbx_strand_id
1 'polypeptide(L)'
;VFTNESVYKIYNTRFEVVHDKSYWPPHEGTKLCHDPTMRRLKKGRPNNTHILTEMDVMEKAPRKYGLCFKTGYIRRNCPTINHQ
;
A
#
# COMPACT_ATOMS: atom_id res chain seq x y z
N VAL A 1 13.45 -12.15 27.42
CA VAL A 1 13.44 -12.51 25.98
C VAL A 1 12.02 -12.40 25.50
N PHE A 2 11.74 -11.57 24.48
CA PHE A 2 10.42 -11.56 23.85
C PHE A 2 10.27 -12.86 23.06
N THR A 3 9.34 -13.71 23.48
CA THR A 3 8.96 -14.94 22.78
C THR A 3 7.68 -14.71 21.99
N ASN A 4 7.41 -15.50 20.95
CA ASN A 4 6.15 -15.39 20.20
C ASN A 4 4.92 -15.53 21.13
N GLU A 5 4.99 -16.41 22.12
CA GLU A 5 3.97 -16.56 23.16
C GLU A 5 3.70 -15.26 23.93
N SER A 6 4.76 -14.49 24.25
CA SER A 6 4.61 -13.20 24.92
C SER A 6 3.90 -12.16 24.05
N VAL A 7 4.10 -12.21 22.73
CA VAL A 7 3.42 -11.33 21.77
C VAL A 7 1.95 -11.74 21.61
N TYR A 8 1.67 -13.04 21.46
CA TYR A 8 0.29 -13.54 21.36
C TYR A 8 -0.53 -13.23 22.61
N LYS A 9 0.09 -13.28 23.80
CA LYS A 9 -0.59 -12.93 25.06
C LYS A 9 -1.09 -11.48 25.09
N ILE A 10 -0.39 -10.56 24.43
CA ILE A 10 -0.80 -9.15 24.31
C ILE A 10 -2.02 -9.02 23.40
N TYR A 11 -2.06 -9.75 22.30
CA TYR A 11 -3.19 -9.71 21.37
C TYR A 11 -4.38 -10.59 21.78
N ASN A 12 -4.21 -11.43 22.81
CA ASN A 12 -5.30 -12.22 23.39
C ASN A 12 -6.24 -11.36 24.27
N THR A 13 -5.85 -10.13 24.61
CA THR A 13 -6.78 -9.18 25.24
C THR A 13 -7.72 -8.63 24.17
N ARG A 14 -9.00 -8.53 24.51
CA ARG A 14 -9.97 -7.87 23.64
C ARG A 14 -9.72 -6.38 23.70
N PHE A 15 -9.39 -5.77 22.57
CA PHE A 15 -9.45 -4.32 22.44
C PHE A 15 -10.91 -3.90 22.53
N GLU A 16 -11.17 -2.87 23.32
CA GLU A 16 -12.47 -2.23 23.33
C GLU A 16 -12.76 -1.67 21.94
N VAL A 17 -14.02 -1.78 21.51
CA VAL A 17 -14.44 -1.20 20.25
C VAL A 17 -14.27 0.31 20.36
N VAL A 18 -13.49 0.89 19.45
CA VAL A 18 -13.34 2.35 19.37
C VAL A 18 -14.74 2.95 19.19
N HIS A 19 -15.17 3.75 20.16
CA HIS A 19 -16.46 4.43 20.11
C HIS A 19 -16.57 5.32 18.88
N ASP A 20 -17.81 5.52 18.40
CA ASP A 20 -18.08 6.43 17.30
C ASP A 20 -17.49 7.82 17.57
N LYS A 21 -17.05 8.51 16.52
CA LYS A 21 -16.38 9.82 16.61
C LYS A 21 -17.26 10.86 17.29
N SER A 22 -18.58 10.68 17.27
CA SER A 22 -19.57 11.51 17.97
C SER A 22 -19.38 11.54 19.49
N TYR A 23 -18.81 10.49 20.09
CA TYR A 23 -18.54 10.40 21.53
C TYR A 23 -17.19 11.01 21.93
N TRP A 24 -16.37 11.44 20.98
CA TRP A 24 -15.03 11.92 21.29
C TRP A 24 -15.11 13.35 21.82
N PRO A 25 -14.43 13.67 22.93
CA PRO A 25 -14.37 15.05 23.41
C PRO A 25 -13.70 15.95 22.36
N PRO A 26 -14.02 17.25 22.33
CA PRO A 26 -13.30 18.21 21.51
C PRO A 26 -11.80 18.14 21.79
N HIS A 27 -10.98 18.20 20.74
CA HIS A 27 -9.54 18.23 20.92
C HIS A 27 -9.09 19.55 21.55
N GLU A 28 -8.66 19.52 22.81
CA GLU A 28 -8.17 20.69 23.56
C GLU A 28 -6.71 21.05 23.29
N GLY A 29 -6.00 20.22 22.50
CA GLY A 29 -4.59 20.43 22.18
C GLY A 29 -4.37 21.42 21.04
N THR A 30 -3.18 22.04 21.03
CA THR A 30 -2.70 22.78 19.87
C THR A 30 -2.60 21.84 18.68
N LYS A 31 -3.31 22.16 17.59
CA LYS A 31 -3.14 21.45 16.33
C LYS A 31 -1.72 21.68 15.82
N LEU A 32 -0.87 20.67 15.97
CA LEU A 32 0.47 20.64 15.40
C LEU A 32 0.35 20.58 13.87
N CYS A 33 0.36 21.75 13.24
CA CYS A 33 0.51 21.88 11.80
C CYS A 33 2.00 21.88 11.48
N HIS A 34 2.38 21.16 10.42
CA HIS A 34 3.74 21.26 9.90
C HIS A 34 3.98 22.67 9.36
N ASP A 35 5.18 23.21 9.57
CA ASP A 35 5.59 24.47 8.98
C ASP A 35 5.56 24.37 7.44
N PRO A 36 4.78 25.21 6.74
CA PRO A 36 4.74 25.23 5.28
C PRO A 36 6.10 25.43 4.62
N THR A 37 7.02 26.15 5.27
CA THR A 37 8.37 26.45 4.77
C THR A 37 9.32 25.27 4.95
N MET A 38 9.09 24.44 5.96
CA MET A 38 9.83 23.17 6.18
C MET A 38 9.21 22.00 5.40
N ARG A 39 8.14 22.22 4.63
CA ARG A 39 7.64 21.18 3.72
C ARG A 39 8.76 20.82 2.76
N ARG A 40 9.06 19.52 2.68
CA ARG A 40 9.89 18.99 1.61
C ARG A 40 9.27 19.45 0.29
N LEU A 41 10.01 20.27 -0.47
CA LEU A 41 9.66 20.59 -1.85
C LEU A 41 9.34 19.26 -2.54
N LYS A 42 8.26 19.21 -3.33
CA LYS A 42 7.91 18.02 -4.12
C LYS A 42 9.01 17.74 -5.16
N LYS A 43 10.17 17.28 -4.72
CA LYS A 43 11.07 16.49 -5.56
C LYS A 43 10.24 15.25 -5.85
N GLY A 44 9.86 15.08 -7.12
CA GLY A 44 9.12 13.91 -7.57
C GLY A 44 9.82 12.63 -7.13
N ARG A 45 9.15 11.49 -7.31
CA ARG A 45 9.78 10.19 -7.06
C ARG A 45 11.14 10.17 -7.76
N PRO A 46 12.25 9.97 -7.02
CA PRO A 46 13.54 9.76 -7.64
C PRO A 46 13.39 8.67 -8.71
N ASN A 47 14.01 8.86 -9.89
CA ASN A 47 14.04 7.79 -10.88
C ASN A 47 14.54 6.53 -10.18
N ASN A 48 13.78 5.44 -10.29
CA ASN A 48 14.16 4.18 -9.69
C ASN A 48 15.33 3.62 -10.49
N THR A 49 16.55 4.02 -10.14
CA THR A 49 17.78 3.41 -10.62
C THR A 49 18.08 2.21 -9.72
N HIS A 50 17.20 1.20 -9.77
CA HIS A 50 17.51 -0.06 -9.10
C HIS A 50 18.57 -0.77 -9.92
N ILE A 51 19.69 -1.11 -9.29
CA ILE A 51 20.70 -1.99 -9.87
C ILE A 51 20.10 -3.39 -9.79
N LEU A 52 19.80 -4.00 -10.94
CA LEU A 52 19.31 -5.38 -10.98
C LEU A 52 20.46 -6.31 -10.61
N THR A 53 20.24 -7.16 -9.62
CA THR A 53 21.12 -8.28 -9.26
C THR A 53 20.68 -9.56 -9.97
N GLU A 54 21.51 -10.61 -9.95
CA GLU A 54 21.18 -11.89 -10.59
C GLU A 54 19.85 -12.48 -10.07
N MET A 55 19.51 -12.23 -8.79
CA MET A 55 18.25 -12.64 -8.19
C MET A 55 17.02 -11.89 -8.73
N ASP A 56 17.21 -10.68 -9.27
CA ASP A 56 16.14 -9.87 -9.87
C ASP A 56 15.88 -10.25 -11.34
N VAL A 57 16.80 -11.00 -11.96
CA VAL A 57 16.67 -11.48 -13.34
C VAL A 57 15.87 -12.77 -13.35
N MET A 58 14.54 -12.62 -13.35
CA MET A 58 13.64 -13.74 -13.60
C MET A 58 13.27 -13.84 -15.08
N GLU A 59 13.11 -15.07 -15.59
CA GLU A 59 12.56 -15.29 -16.92
C GLU A 59 11.18 -14.63 -17.01
N LYS A 60 11.01 -13.72 -17.98
CA LYS A 60 9.77 -12.94 -18.09
C LYS A 60 8.62 -13.88 -18.43
N ALA A 61 7.74 -14.11 -17.45
CA ALA A 61 6.47 -14.75 -17.71
C ALA A 61 5.74 -14.00 -18.84
N PRO A 62 5.03 -14.72 -19.73
CA PRO A 62 4.29 -14.09 -20.81
C PRO A 62 3.32 -13.05 -20.26
N ARG A 63 3.40 -11.83 -20.79
CA ARG A 63 2.55 -10.72 -20.35
C ARG A 63 1.07 -11.09 -20.53
N LYS A 64 0.34 -11.04 -19.42
CA LYS A 64 -1.11 -11.20 -19.38
C LYS A 64 -1.77 -9.83 -19.44
N TYR A 65 -2.86 -9.72 -20.21
CA TYR A 65 -3.65 -8.48 -20.21
C TYR A 65 -4.40 -8.33 -18.88
N GLY A 66 -4.27 -7.18 -18.21
CA GLY A 66 -4.72 -7.00 -16.82
C GLY A 66 -6.22 -7.20 -16.57
N LEU A 67 -7.08 -7.08 -17.59
CA LEU A 67 -8.54 -7.29 -17.42
C LEU A 67 -8.98 -8.73 -17.66
N CYS A 68 -8.38 -9.43 -18.63
CA CYS A 68 -8.79 -10.80 -18.98
C CYS A 68 -7.82 -11.88 -18.52
N PHE A 69 -6.66 -11.50 -18.01
CA PHE A 69 -5.58 -12.38 -17.56
C PHE A 69 -5.11 -13.42 -18.60
N LYS A 70 -5.41 -13.21 -19.88
CA LYS A 70 -4.97 -14.05 -20.99
C LYS A 70 -3.67 -13.52 -21.58
N THR A 71 -2.80 -14.44 -21.98
CA THR A 71 -1.57 -14.16 -22.73
C THR A 71 -1.88 -13.98 -24.22
N GLY A 72 -1.06 -13.22 -24.95
CA GLY A 72 -1.23 -13.02 -26.40
C GLY A 72 -2.29 -12.00 -26.81
N TYR A 73 -3.05 -11.43 -25.86
CA TYR A 73 -4.02 -10.37 -26.14
C TYR A 73 -3.47 -8.99 -25.79
N ILE A 74 -3.67 -8.05 -26.70
CA ILE A 74 -3.52 -6.60 -26.45
C ILE A 74 -4.92 -6.04 -26.17
N ARG A 75 -5.02 -4.89 -25.50
CA ARG A 75 -6.29 -4.21 -25.15
C ARG A 75 -7.37 -4.27 -26.26
N ARG A 76 -6.98 -4.07 -27.53
CA ARG A 76 -7.89 -4.07 -28.70
C ARG A 76 -8.50 -5.44 -29.02
N ASN A 77 -7.80 -6.51 -28.67
CA ASN A 77 -8.21 -7.89 -28.96
C ASN A 77 -8.77 -8.57 -27.71
N CYS A 78 -8.96 -7.84 -26.61
CA CYS A 78 -9.51 -8.41 -25.39
C CYS A 78 -11.02 -8.63 -25.56
N PRO A 79 -11.52 -9.87 -25.51
CA PRO A 79 -12.95 -10.15 -25.69
C PRO A 79 -13.78 -9.41 -24.64
N THR A 80 -13.31 -9.36 -23.40
CA THR A 80 -13.97 -8.63 -22.29
C THR A 80 -14.19 -7.13 -22.55
N ILE A 81 -13.40 -6.50 -23.42
CA ILE A 81 -13.60 -5.08 -23.79
C ILE A 81 -14.56 -4.93 -24.97
N ASN A 82 -14.52 -5.86 -25.92
CA ASN A 82 -15.35 -5.81 -27.13
C ASN A 82 -16.81 -6.23 -26.88
N HIS A 83 -17.12 -6.72 -25.68
CA HIS A 83 -18.48 -7.08 -25.23
C HIS A 83 -19.14 -5.99 -24.37
N GLN A 84 -18.62 -4.76 -24.37
CA GLN A 84 -19.11 -3.65 -23.56
C GLN A 84 -19.52 -2.45 -24.41
#